data_AF-A0A268TFF8-F1
#
_entry.id   AF-A0A268TFF8-F1
#
_cell.length_a   1.000
_cell.length_b   1.000
_cell.length_c   1.000
_cell.angle_alpha   90.00
_cell.angle_beta   90.00
_cell.angle_gamma   90.00
#
_symmetry.space_group_name_H-M   'P 1'
#
loop_
_entity.id
_entity.type
_entity.pdbx_description
1 polymer ?
#
loop_
_entity_poly.entity_id
_entity_poly.type
_entity_poly.pdbx_seq_one_letter_code
_entity_poly.pdbx_strand_id
1 'polypeptide(L)'
;MTFTNQVIKNIVKRVIKGQDYRIEVVNLINTDFLQFVIDFFKKIIKVKLENKDVVNWYKKEFLKNTLPPDEIALHAGLNMKTIHNMYGSSAKEIVIDAAYEHYDSLYEAISGFIDNNEDLTLMLTLKFNGVCVDLTINETLLVINTLAVKRAALRGGAWSAVGKTAEKILMKTICELYKIPTNNYEEKFVRDSAKKVSREVDFYLKDNEGKKYLCEVKLMGRGNPESADVIFARKSHIFIADTLSQQNKNQSDELGVVWVELRVANSYRRIKKAFDKYGIPYVDYDGGNLDKDLDMILNKIME
;
A
#
# COMPACT_ATOMS: atom_id res chain seq x y z
N MET A 1 -6.81 2.91 -4.24
CA MET A 1 -5.69 3.12 -5.17
C MET A 1 -5.53 1.86 -5.97
N THR A 2 -5.52 1.97 -7.29
CA THR A 2 -5.37 0.83 -8.19
C THR A 2 -4.06 1.04 -8.95
N PHE A 3 -3.12 0.11 -8.79
CA PHE A 3 -1.88 0.15 -9.56
C PHE A 3 -2.19 -0.22 -11.00
N THR A 4 -1.65 0.51 -11.96
CA THR A 4 -1.71 0.07 -13.35
C THR A 4 -0.88 -1.21 -13.50
N ASN A 5 -1.26 -2.08 -14.43
CA ASN A 5 -0.48 -3.28 -14.72
C ASN A 5 0.99 -2.92 -14.99
N GLN A 6 1.24 -1.79 -15.67
CA GLN A 6 2.59 -1.32 -15.95
C GLN A 6 3.43 -1.05 -14.70
N VAL A 7 2.86 -0.43 -13.65
CA VAL A 7 3.62 -0.17 -12.41
C VAL A 7 3.97 -1.48 -11.70
N ILE A 8 3.04 -2.43 -11.64
CA ILE A 8 3.32 -3.76 -11.06
C ILE A 8 4.40 -4.49 -11.86
N LYS A 9 4.34 -4.45 -13.21
CA LYS A 9 5.39 -5.02 -14.07
C LYS A 9 6.76 -4.41 -13.76
N ASN A 10 6.84 -3.09 -13.64
CA ASN A 10 8.09 -2.39 -13.31
C ASN A 10 8.61 -2.80 -11.94
N ILE A 11 7.74 -2.92 -10.93
CA ILE A 11 8.11 -3.35 -9.57
C ILE A 11 8.72 -4.76 -9.62
N VAL A 12 8.03 -5.72 -10.23
CA VAL A 12 8.49 -7.12 -10.31
C VAL A 12 9.82 -7.23 -11.06
N LYS A 13 9.97 -6.53 -12.19
CA LYS A 13 11.24 -6.49 -12.94
C LYS A 13 12.38 -5.97 -12.09
N ARG A 14 12.18 -4.81 -11.42
CA ARG A 14 13.22 -4.23 -10.56
C ARG A 14 13.62 -5.20 -9.45
N VAL A 15 12.64 -5.80 -8.79
CA VAL A 15 12.87 -6.76 -7.71
C VAL A 15 13.67 -7.97 -8.19
N ILE A 16 13.30 -8.62 -9.30
CA ILE A 16 14.02 -9.79 -9.84
C ILE A 16 15.45 -9.41 -10.26
N LYS A 17 15.66 -8.20 -10.78
CA LYS A 17 16.98 -7.68 -11.18
C LYS A 17 17.85 -7.19 -10.01
N GLY A 18 17.38 -7.27 -8.77
CA GLY A 18 18.12 -6.77 -7.60
C GLY A 18 18.11 -5.25 -7.43
N GLN A 19 17.16 -4.56 -8.06
CA GLN A 19 17.02 -3.12 -8.05
C GLN A 19 15.95 -2.66 -7.06
N ASP A 20 16.08 -1.43 -6.55
CA ASP A 20 15.07 -0.84 -5.67
C ASP A 20 13.81 -0.46 -6.46
N TYR A 21 12.66 -1.03 -6.08
CA TYR A 21 11.36 -0.76 -6.70
C TYR A 21 10.61 0.41 -6.07
N ARG A 22 11.06 0.92 -4.91
CA ARG A 22 10.33 1.93 -4.12
C ARG A 22 10.09 3.23 -4.89
N ILE A 23 10.97 3.56 -5.82
CA ILE A 23 10.82 4.74 -6.67
C ILE A 23 9.53 4.68 -7.50
N GLU A 24 9.13 3.50 -7.98
CA GLU A 24 7.88 3.33 -8.73
C GLU A 24 6.66 3.63 -7.85
N VAL A 25 6.70 3.18 -6.58
CA VAL A 25 5.63 3.41 -5.60
C VAL A 25 5.56 4.88 -5.18
N VAL A 26 6.71 5.50 -4.89
CA VAL A 26 6.80 6.91 -4.50
C VAL A 26 6.30 7.82 -5.62
N ASN A 27 6.67 7.53 -6.87
CA ASN A 27 6.21 8.29 -8.03
C ASN A 27 4.69 8.22 -8.18
N LEU A 28 4.08 7.03 -8.02
CA LEU A 28 2.62 6.91 -8.05
C LEU A 28 1.96 7.72 -6.94
N ILE A 29 2.44 7.62 -5.69
CA ILE A 29 1.91 8.39 -4.55
C ILE A 29 2.03 9.90 -4.81
N ASN A 30 3.11 10.36 -5.43
CA ASN A 30 3.30 11.75 -5.81
C ASN A 30 2.28 12.21 -6.85
N THR A 31 2.13 11.47 -7.95
CA THR A 31 1.18 11.80 -9.01
C THR A 31 -0.25 11.85 -8.48
N ASP A 32 -0.69 10.81 -7.75
CA ASP A 32 -2.05 10.74 -7.21
C ASP A 32 -2.32 11.86 -6.19
N PHE A 33 -1.32 12.19 -5.37
CA PHE A 33 -1.45 13.26 -4.39
C PHE A 33 -1.53 14.64 -5.06
N LEU A 34 -0.67 14.93 -6.03
CA LEU A 34 -0.67 16.21 -6.74
C LEU A 34 -1.96 16.40 -7.54
N GLN A 35 -2.46 15.34 -8.17
CA GLN A 35 -3.76 15.38 -8.84
C GLN A 35 -4.89 15.71 -7.85
N PHE A 36 -4.90 15.02 -6.69
CA PHE A 36 -5.85 15.35 -5.63
C PHE A 36 -5.75 16.80 -5.15
N VAL A 37 -4.53 17.32 -4.94
CA VAL A 37 -4.32 18.72 -4.50
C VAL A 37 -4.97 19.69 -5.47
N ILE A 38 -4.74 19.50 -6.78
CA ILE A 38 -5.32 20.34 -7.84
C ILE A 38 -6.85 20.26 -7.81
N ASP A 39 -7.42 19.07 -7.74
CA ASP A 39 -8.87 18.88 -7.78
C ASP A 39 -9.55 19.40 -6.50
N PHE A 40 -8.90 19.23 -5.35
CA PHE A 40 -9.36 19.74 -4.08
C PHE A 40 -9.36 21.28 -4.05
N PHE A 41 -8.29 21.92 -4.52
CA PHE A 41 -8.26 23.39 -4.63
C PHE A 41 -9.32 23.93 -5.59
N LYS A 42 -9.55 23.28 -6.74
CA LYS A 42 -10.67 23.65 -7.63
C LYS A 42 -12.02 23.57 -6.90
N LYS A 43 -12.25 22.52 -6.10
CA LYS A 43 -13.46 22.36 -5.28
C LYS A 43 -13.57 23.48 -4.25
N ILE A 44 -12.49 23.82 -3.55
CA ILE A 44 -12.46 24.94 -2.58
C ILE A 44 -12.81 26.27 -3.26
N ILE A 45 -12.19 26.60 -4.40
CA ILE A 45 -12.46 27.85 -5.12
C ILE A 45 -13.94 27.96 -5.47
N LYS A 46 -14.51 26.89 -6.04
CA LYS A 46 -15.93 26.85 -6.40
C LYS A 46 -16.81 27.09 -5.17
N VAL A 47 -16.58 26.33 -4.10
CA VAL A 47 -17.43 26.38 -2.91
C VAL A 47 -17.31 27.73 -2.18
N LYS A 48 -16.09 28.28 -2.06
CA LYS A 48 -15.84 29.57 -1.40
C LYS A 48 -16.50 30.72 -2.17
N LEU A 49 -16.52 30.67 -3.50
CA LEU A 49 -17.25 31.64 -4.32
C LEU A 49 -18.77 31.56 -4.09
N GLU A 50 -19.32 30.35 -3.96
CA GLU A 50 -20.76 30.12 -3.77
C GLU A 50 -21.23 30.44 -2.33
N ASN A 51 -20.34 30.41 -1.32
CA ASN A 51 -20.69 30.50 0.10
C ASN A 51 -19.92 31.61 0.86
N LYS A 52 -19.64 32.75 0.23
CA LYS A 52 -18.80 33.83 0.81
C LYS A 52 -19.21 34.28 2.22
N ASP A 53 -20.51 34.20 2.56
CA ASP A 53 -21.06 34.73 3.82
C ASP A 53 -21.32 33.67 4.91
N VAL A 54 -20.89 32.41 4.72
CA VAL A 54 -21.15 31.32 5.69
C VAL A 54 -19.92 31.07 6.57
N VAL A 55 -20.04 31.36 7.86
CA VAL A 55 -18.98 31.27 8.89
C VAL A 55 -18.31 29.88 8.96
N ASN A 56 -19.00 28.80 8.56
CA ASN A 56 -18.43 27.46 8.52
C ASN A 56 -18.87 26.68 7.27
N TRP A 57 -18.69 27.31 6.10
CA TRP A 57 -19.00 26.69 4.81
C TRP A 57 -18.25 25.37 4.62
N TYR A 58 -17.05 25.23 5.18
CA TYR A 58 -16.25 24.01 5.08
C TYR A 58 -16.98 22.80 5.67
N LYS A 59 -17.43 22.88 6.94
CA LYS A 59 -18.23 21.81 7.56
C LYS A 59 -19.49 21.51 6.76
N LYS A 60 -20.21 22.58 6.38
CA LYS A 60 -21.45 22.47 5.61
C LYS A 60 -21.24 21.74 4.30
N GLU A 61 -20.14 21.94 3.59
CA GLU A 61 -19.95 21.50 2.20
C GLU A 61 -19.15 20.20 2.08
N PHE A 62 -18.16 20.01 2.96
CA PHE A 62 -17.26 18.86 2.92
C PHE A 62 -17.60 17.74 3.90
N LEU A 63 -18.55 17.96 4.82
CA LEU A 63 -19.04 16.94 5.75
C LEU A 63 -20.54 16.63 5.55
N LYS A 64 -21.11 16.89 4.36
CA LYS A 64 -22.50 16.53 4.04
C LYS A 64 -22.69 15.01 4.06
N ASN A 65 -23.77 14.53 4.68
CA ASN A 65 -24.12 13.10 4.74
C ASN A 65 -24.41 12.44 3.37
N THR A 66 -24.58 13.27 2.33
CA THR A 66 -24.72 12.82 0.94
C THR A 66 -23.39 12.42 0.30
N LEU A 67 -22.26 12.81 0.89
CA LEU A 67 -20.92 12.46 0.40
C LEU A 67 -20.55 11.00 0.74
N PRO A 68 -19.59 10.42 0.01
CA PRO A 68 -18.98 9.15 0.37
C PRO A 68 -18.34 9.19 1.78
N PRO A 69 -18.45 8.13 2.60
CA PRO A 69 -17.91 8.13 3.96
C PRO A 69 -16.40 8.42 4.04
N ASP A 70 -15.63 7.96 3.06
CA ASP A 70 -14.18 8.18 2.99
C ASP A 70 -13.82 9.64 2.67
N GLU A 71 -14.64 10.34 1.88
CA GLU A 71 -14.51 11.79 1.68
C GLU A 71 -14.83 12.55 2.96
N ILE A 72 -15.92 12.18 3.66
CA ILE A 72 -16.32 12.83 4.92
C ILE A 72 -15.21 12.66 5.97
N ALA A 73 -14.70 11.44 6.15
CA ALA A 73 -13.59 11.17 7.07
C ALA A 73 -12.35 11.99 6.69
N LEU A 74 -11.98 12.01 5.41
CA LEU A 74 -10.82 12.75 4.92
C LEU A 74 -10.92 14.25 5.24
N HIS A 75 -12.06 14.86 4.95
CA HIS A 75 -12.28 16.29 5.17
C HIS A 75 -12.41 16.65 6.65
N ALA A 76 -12.74 15.69 7.52
CA ALA A 76 -12.66 15.83 8.97
C ALA A 76 -11.23 15.74 9.52
N GLY A 77 -10.23 15.46 8.69
CA GLY A 77 -8.86 15.22 9.13
C GLY A 77 -8.60 13.78 9.59
N LEU A 78 -9.45 12.82 9.20
CA LEU A 78 -9.32 11.42 9.55
C LEU A 78 -9.10 10.50 8.34
N ASN A 79 -8.47 9.37 8.61
CA ASN A 79 -8.39 8.24 7.68
C ASN A 79 -9.44 7.20 8.08
N MET A 80 -10.13 6.60 7.11
CA MET A 80 -11.05 5.47 7.31
C MET A 80 -10.45 4.34 8.16
N LYS A 81 -9.15 4.05 8.01
CA LYS A 81 -8.46 3.03 8.82
C LYS A 81 -8.37 3.44 10.29
N THR A 82 -8.18 4.73 10.57
CA THR A 82 -8.15 5.25 11.94
C THR A 82 -9.51 5.07 12.60
N ILE A 83 -10.59 5.44 11.91
CA ILE A 83 -11.96 5.24 12.39
C ILE A 83 -12.24 3.75 12.64
N HIS A 84 -11.89 2.88 11.69
CA HIS A 84 -12.05 1.43 11.87
C HIS A 84 -11.31 0.91 13.11
N ASN A 85 -10.08 1.37 13.35
CA ASN A 85 -9.29 0.94 14.49
C ASN A 85 -9.84 1.46 15.83
N MET A 86 -10.42 2.67 15.85
CA MET A 86 -11.00 3.27 17.06
C MET A 86 -12.36 2.65 17.42
N TYR A 87 -13.21 2.43 16.41
CA TYR A 87 -14.62 2.06 16.63
C TYR A 87 -14.93 0.61 16.22
N GLY A 88 -13.96 -0.15 15.70
CA GLY A 88 -14.12 -1.53 15.25
C GLY A 88 -14.98 -1.69 13.99
N SER A 89 -15.39 -0.59 13.34
CA SER A 89 -16.32 -0.58 12.23
C SER A 89 -16.05 0.56 11.25
N SER A 90 -16.46 0.36 10.00
CA SER A 90 -16.42 1.37 8.94
C SER A 90 -17.81 1.64 8.37
N ALA A 91 -18.86 1.34 9.14
CA ALA A 91 -20.24 1.65 8.77
C ALA A 91 -20.41 3.16 8.57
N LYS A 92 -21.27 3.56 7.62
CA LYS A 92 -21.41 4.95 7.19
C LYS A 92 -21.78 5.87 8.36
N GLU A 93 -22.69 5.44 9.21
CA GLU A 93 -23.19 6.19 10.37
C GLU A 93 -22.05 6.44 11.36
N ILE A 94 -21.29 5.40 11.71
CA ILE A 94 -20.13 5.49 12.60
C ILE A 94 -19.07 6.43 12.04
N VAL A 95 -18.83 6.38 10.73
CA VAL A 95 -17.86 7.26 10.06
C VAL A 95 -18.31 8.72 10.13
N ILE A 96 -19.60 8.99 9.91
CA ILE A 96 -20.14 10.36 9.98
C ILE A 96 -20.02 10.90 11.41
N ASP A 97 -20.43 10.11 12.41
CA ASP A 97 -20.38 10.53 13.81
C ASP A 97 -18.93 10.83 14.25
N ALA A 98 -18.01 9.90 13.96
CA ALA A 98 -16.59 10.08 14.26
C ALA A 98 -15.97 11.27 13.52
N ALA A 99 -16.36 11.50 12.26
CA ALA A 99 -15.90 12.63 11.47
C ALA A 99 -16.40 13.97 12.02
N TYR A 100 -17.64 14.04 12.49
CA TYR A 100 -18.20 15.27 13.05
C TYR A 100 -17.53 15.61 14.38
N GLU A 101 -17.42 14.63 15.28
CA GLU A 101 -16.74 14.79 16.56
C GLU A 101 -15.30 15.25 16.38
N HIS A 102 -14.55 14.59 15.50
CA HIS A 102 -13.16 14.95 15.24
C HIS A 102 -13.01 16.31 14.54
N TYR A 103 -13.91 16.67 13.63
CA TYR A 103 -13.88 17.99 12.99
C TYR A 103 -14.03 19.10 14.03
N ASP A 104 -14.97 18.97 14.95
CA ASP A 104 -15.21 19.98 15.98
C ASP A 104 -13.99 20.10 16.91
N SER A 105 -13.42 18.96 17.36
CA SER A 105 -12.19 18.96 18.14
C SER A 105 -10.99 19.57 17.39
N LEU A 106 -10.84 19.28 16.09
CA LEU A 106 -9.79 19.87 15.25
C LEU A 106 -9.98 21.38 15.10
N TYR A 107 -11.21 21.84 14.88
CA TYR A 107 -11.52 23.26 14.74
C TYR A 107 -11.22 24.03 16.03
N GLU A 108 -11.58 23.48 17.19
CA GLU A 108 -11.25 24.04 18.50
C GLU A 108 -9.73 24.11 18.71
N ALA A 109 -9.00 23.05 18.37
CA ALA A 109 -7.54 23.02 18.48
C ALA A 109 -6.87 24.07 17.58
N ILE A 110 -7.37 24.26 16.35
CA ILE A 110 -6.87 25.29 15.43
C ILE A 110 -7.19 26.69 15.98
N SER A 111 -8.41 26.90 16.46
CA SER A 111 -8.83 28.20 17.00
C SER A 111 -7.99 28.58 18.21
N GLY A 112 -7.81 27.65 19.16
CA GLY A 112 -6.93 27.85 20.31
C GLY A 112 -5.47 28.06 19.92
N PHE A 113 -4.99 27.46 18.83
CA PHE A 113 -3.65 27.74 18.32
C PHE A 113 -3.53 29.17 17.79
N ILE A 114 -4.54 29.68 17.09
CA ILE A 114 -4.54 31.06 16.58
C ILE A 114 -4.62 32.07 17.71
N ASP A 115 -5.50 31.84 18.69
CA ASP A 115 -5.68 32.74 19.84
C ASP A 115 -4.39 32.87 20.67
N ASN A 116 -3.56 31.82 20.73
CA ASN A 116 -2.26 31.85 21.41
C ASN A 116 -1.11 32.41 20.55
N ASN A 117 -1.36 32.75 19.28
CA ASN A 117 -0.37 33.25 18.32
C ASN A 117 -0.92 34.48 17.58
N GLU A 118 -1.32 35.51 18.31
CA GLU A 118 -1.99 36.71 17.76
C GLU A 118 -1.17 37.44 16.66
N ASP A 119 0.16 37.30 16.66
CA ASP A 119 1.06 37.91 15.67
C ASP A 119 1.18 37.10 14.36
N LEU A 120 0.63 35.88 14.30
CA LEU A 120 0.74 35.01 13.13
C LEU A 120 -0.28 35.41 12.06
N THR A 121 0.19 35.96 10.95
CA THR A 121 -0.63 36.11 9.74
C THR A 121 -0.32 35.00 8.74
N LEU A 122 -1.32 34.18 8.44
CA LEU A 122 -1.26 33.13 7.41
C LEU A 122 -2.38 33.35 6.39
N MET A 123 -2.01 33.41 5.10
CA MET A 123 -2.97 33.56 4.01
C MET A 123 -2.65 32.57 2.89
N LEU A 124 -3.65 31.78 2.49
CA LEU A 124 -3.59 30.95 1.28
C LEU A 124 -4.49 31.55 0.21
N THR A 125 -3.88 32.10 -0.83
CA THR A 125 -4.57 32.62 -2.01
C THR A 125 -4.61 31.57 -3.11
N LEU A 126 -5.82 31.22 -3.57
CA LEU A 126 -6.03 30.27 -4.66
C LEU A 126 -6.53 31.01 -5.92
N LYS A 127 -5.82 30.83 -7.03
CA LYS A 127 -6.16 31.43 -8.33
C LYS A 127 -6.44 30.37 -9.38
N PHE A 128 -7.57 30.48 -10.07
CA PHE A 128 -7.95 29.56 -11.16
C PHE A 128 -8.85 30.27 -12.18
N ASN A 129 -8.49 30.23 -13.47
CA ASN A 129 -9.27 30.83 -14.57
C ASN A 129 -9.72 32.28 -14.31
N GLY A 130 -8.82 33.14 -13.80
CA GLY A 130 -9.11 34.54 -13.52
C GLY A 130 -9.89 34.81 -12.22
N VAL A 131 -10.32 33.76 -11.51
CA VAL A 131 -10.90 33.85 -10.17
C VAL A 131 -9.79 33.80 -9.13
N CYS A 132 -9.94 34.59 -8.07
CA CYS A 132 -9.08 34.59 -6.89
C CYS A 132 -9.94 34.44 -5.63
N VAL A 133 -9.56 33.53 -4.73
CA VAL A 133 -10.14 33.43 -3.38
C VAL A 133 -9.04 33.40 -2.35
N ASP A 134 -9.25 34.10 -1.25
CA ASP A 134 -8.37 34.06 -0.08
C ASP A 134 -9.05 33.24 1.02
N LEU A 135 -8.26 32.37 1.63
CA LEU A 135 -8.68 31.61 2.79
C LEU A 135 -8.23 32.30 4.07
N THR A 136 -9.08 32.23 5.09
CA THR A 136 -8.71 32.64 6.46
C THR A 136 -7.63 31.72 7.02
N ILE A 137 -7.02 32.09 8.17
CA ILE A 137 -6.03 31.24 8.85
C ILE A 137 -6.65 29.87 9.20
N ASN A 138 -7.85 29.87 9.79
CA ASN A 138 -8.61 28.65 10.11
C ASN A 138 -8.83 27.77 8.87
N GLU A 139 -9.33 28.35 7.79
CA GLU A 139 -9.59 27.63 6.53
C GLU A 139 -8.29 27.07 5.94
N THR A 140 -7.21 27.85 5.97
CA THR A 140 -5.91 27.42 5.48
C THR A 140 -5.39 26.21 6.25
N LEU A 141 -5.48 26.23 7.58
CA LEU A 141 -5.00 25.14 8.43
C LEU A 141 -5.86 23.87 8.27
N LEU A 142 -7.18 24.00 8.11
CA LEU A 142 -8.08 22.87 7.78
C LEU A 142 -7.73 22.23 6.44
N VAL A 143 -7.47 23.06 5.42
CA VAL A 143 -7.07 22.61 4.08
C VAL A 143 -5.72 21.89 4.14
N ILE A 144 -4.72 22.45 4.83
CA ILE A 144 -3.41 21.82 5.02
C ILE A 144 -3.56 20.46 5.73
N ASN A 145 -4.36 20.38 6.78
CA ASN A 145 -4.62 19.13 7.50
C ASN A 145 -5.20 18.07 6.56
N THR A 146 -6.21 18.42 5.78
CA THR A 146 -6.84 17.52 4.79
C THR A 146 -5.82 17.01 3.76
N LEU A 147 -4.95 17.88 3.25
CA LEU A 147 -3.86 17.49 2.36
C LEU A 147 -2.89 16.52 3.03
N ALA A 148 -2.49 16.79 4.27
CA ALA A 148 -1.59 15.92 5.04
C ALA A 148 -2.20 14.54 5.28
N VAL A 149 -3.47 14.47 5.67
CA VAL A 149 -4.21 13.23 5.88
C VAL A 149 -4.35 12.45 4.58
N LYS A 150 -4.66 13.12 3.45
CA LYS A 150 -4.70 12.45 2.14
C LYS A 150 -3.35 11.84 1.80
N ARG A 151 -2.26 12.60 1.98
CA ARG A 151 -0.90 12.12 1.70
C ARG A 151 -0.54 10.89 2.54
N ALA A 152 -0.88 10.90 3.82
CA ALA A 152 -0.68 9.77 4.71
C ALA A 152 -1.50 8.55 4.29
N ALA A 153 -2.79 8.75 3.95
CA ALA A 153 -3.68 7.70 3.49
C ALA A 153 -3.20 7.07 2.17
N LEU A 154 -2.78 7.88 1.19
CA LEU A 154 -2.22 7.40 -0.07
C LEU A 154 -0.95 6.57 0.17
N ARG A 155 -0.04 7.03 1.03
CA ARG A 155 1.18 6.28 1.39
C ARG A 155 0.82 4.93 1.98
N GLY A 156 -0.02 4.89 3.01
CA GLY A 156 -0.41 3.64 3.66
C GLY A 156 -1.14 2.67 2.71
N GLY A 157 -2.04 3.20 1.88
CA GLY A 157 -2.77 2.42 0.88
C GLY A 157 -1.86 1.85 -0.21
N ALA A 158 -0.94 2.66 -0.73
CA ALA A 158 0.00 2.26 -1.78
C ALA A 158 0.88 1.09 -1.37
N TRP A 159 1.57 1.17 -0.22
CA TRP A 159 2.45 0.09 0.25
C TRP A 159 1.69 -1.20 0.54
N SER A 160 0.47 -1.10 1.09
CA SER A 160 -0.40 -2.26 1.32
C SER A 160 -0.83 -2.92 0.01
N ALA A 161 -1.24 -2.15 -0.99
CA ALA A 161 -1.66 -2.67 -2.28
C ALA A 161 -0.50 -3.25 -3.11
N VAL A 162 0.71 -2.67 -3.00
CA VAL A 162 1.94 -3.24 -3.58
C VAL A 162 2.23 -4.60 -2.97
N GLY A 163 2.22 -4.74 -1.64
CA GLY A 163 2.41 -6.02 -0.98
C GLY A 163 1.44 -7.06 -1.52
N LYS A 164 0.13 -6.79 -1.42
CA LYS A 164 -0.91 -7.74 -1.87
C LYS A 164 -0.82 -8.15 -3.34
N THR A 165 -0.46 -7.23 -4.23
CA THR A 165 -0.53 -7.47 -5.68
C THR A 165 0.82 -7.92 -6.24
N ALA A 166 1.89 -7.19 -5.95
CA ALA A 166 3.21 -7.45 -6.54
C ALA A 166 3.85 -8.73 -5.98
N GLU A 167 3.63 -9.09 -4.72
CA GLU A 167 4.17 -10.32 -4.12
C GLU A 167 3.66 -11.58 -4.85
N LYS A 168 2.37 -11.58 -5.18
CA LYS A 168 1.72 -12.65 -5.95
C LYS A 168 2.25 -12.74 -7.39
N ILE A 169 2.32 -11.62 -8.10
CA ILE A 169 2.82 -11.60 -9.48
C ILE A 169 4.31 -11.98 -9.51
N LEU A 170 5.09 -11.57 -8.51
CA LEU A 170 6.49 -11.96 -8.36
C LEU A 170 6.64 -13.48 -8.25
N MET A 171 5.85 -14.15 -7.40
CA MET A 171 5.89 -15.62 -7.29
C MET A 171 5.56 -16.32 -8.60
N LYS A 172 4.48 -15.90 -9.27
CA LYS A 172 4.11 -16.44 -10.59
C LYS A 172 5.22 -16.24 -11.62
N THR A 173 5.85 -15.05 -11.62
CA THR A 173 6.94 -14.74 -12.53
C THR A 173 8.15 -15.64 -12.29
N ILE A 174 8.51 -15.90 -11.03
CA ILE A 174 9.57 -16.85 -10.68
C ILE A 174 9.20 -18.27 -11.13
N CYS A 175 7.95 -18.71 -10.92
CA CYS A 175 7.50 -20.04 -11.35
C CYS A 175 7.60 -20.22 -12.87
N GLU A 176 7.13 -19.23 -13.64
CA GLU A 176 7.22 -19.23 -15.10
C GLU A 176 8.67 -19.16 -15.60
N LEU A 177 9.52 -18.36 -14.96
CA LEU A 177 10.95 -18.24 -15.30
C LEU A 177 11.68 -19.59 -15.16
N TYR A 178 11.31 -20.36 -14.13
CA TYR A 178 11.82 -21.71 -13.86
C TYR A 178 10.97 -22.83 -14.46
N LYS A 179 10.00 -22.49 -15.31
CA LYS A 179 9.06 -23.42 -15.98
C LYS A 179 8.47 -24.46 -15.01
N ILE A 180 8.13 -24.05 -13.80
CA ILE A 180 7.44 -24.90 -12.84
C ILE A 180 6.07 -25.24 -13.42
N PRO A 181 5.67 -26.53 -13.50
CA PRO A 181 4.37 -26.89 -14.00
C PRO A 181 3.25 -26.23 -13.21
N THR A 182 2.18 -25.79 -13.87
CA THR A 182 1.05 -25.08 -13.24
C THR A 182 0.37 -25.88 -12.13
N ASN A 183 0.42 -27.22 -12.20
CA ASN A 183 -0.13 -28.11 -11.17
C ASN A 183 0.72 -28.10 -9.87
N ASN A 184 1.97 -27.65 -9.95
CA ASN A 184 2.95 -27.63 -8.87
C ASN A 184 3.00 -26.30 -8.11
N TYR A 185 2.06 -25.39 -8.35
CA TYR A 185 1.83 -24.26 -7.49
C TYR A 185 0.34 -23.91 -7.41
N GLU A 186 -0.06 -23.28 -6.32
CA GLU A 186 -1.43 -22.77 -6.19
C GLU A 186 -1.48 -21.50 -5.35
N GLU A 187 -2.41 -20.63 -5.72
CA GLU A 187 -2.77 -19.45 -4.95
C GLU A 187 -3.96 -19.83 -4.07
N LYS A 188 -3.76 -19.98 -2.75
CA LYS A 188 -4.86 -20.28 -1.84
C LYS A 188 -5.21 -19.06 -0.98
N PHE A 189 -6.14 -18.24 -1.49
CA PHE A 189 -6.92 -17.36 -0.64
C PHE A 189 -8.09 -18.17 -0.04
N VAL A 190 -7.82 -18.97 0.99
CA VAL A 190 -8.91 -19.71 1.67
C VAL A 190 -9.23 -19.03 2.99
N ARG A 191 -10.30 -18.23 2.97
CA ARG A 191 -11.14 -18.07 4.16
C ARG A 191 -11.76 -19.43 4.46
N ASP A 192 -11.09 -20.21 5.30
CA ASP A 192 -11.62 -21.47 5.80
C ASP A 192 -12.75 -21.15 6.79
N SER A 193 -14.00 -21.14 6.31
CA SER A 193 -15.20 -20.83 7.10
C SER A 193 -15.46 -21.83 8.23
N ALA A 194 -14.74 -22.96 8.24
CA ALA A 194 -14.81 -23.98 9.29
C ALA A 194 -13.81 -23.75 10.44
N LYS A 195 -12.84 -22.82 10.32
CA LYS A 195 -11.87 -22.50 11.37
C LYS A 195 -12.18 -21.15 12.00
N LYS A 196 -12.23 -21.11 13.36
CA LYS A 196 -12.40 -19.87 14.16
C LYS A 196 -11.38 -18.77 13.82
N VAL A 197 -10.26 -19.11 13.19
CA VAL A 197 -9.29 -18.17 12.62
C VAL A 197 -8.84 -18.69 11.26
N SER A 198 -9.42 -18.17 10.17
CA SER A 198 -8.89 -18.38 8.82
C SER A 198 -7.79 -17.35 8.56
N ARG A 199 -6.63 -17.79 8.10
CA ARG A 199 -5.45 -16.93 7.91
C ARG A 199 -5.01 -16.97 6.44
N GLU A 200 -4.85 -15.79 5.87
CA GLU A 200 -4.43 -15.52 4.49
C GLU A 200 -3.01 -16.08 4.27
N VAL A 201 -2.86 -16.94 3.26
CA VAL A 201 -1.58 -17.53 2.85
C VAL A 201 -1.28 -17.06 1.42
N ASP A 202 -0.05 -16.58 1.21
CA ASP A 202 0.32 -15.91 -0.03
C ASP A 202 0.48 -16.90 -1.21
N PHE A 203 1.16 -18.04 -1.00
CA PHE A 203 1.47 -18.99 -2.10
C PHE A 203 1.86 -20.40 -1.62
N TYR A 204 1.57 -21.43 -2.41
CA TYR A 204 2.10 -22.79 -2.19
C TYR A 204 2.87 -23.29 -3.42
N LEU A 205 4.01 -23.95 -3.18
CA LEU A 205 4.67 -24.83 -4.13
C LEU A 205 4.37 -26.29 -3.77
N LYS A 206 4.37 -27.18 -4.76
CA LYS A 206 4.11 -28.60 -4.58
C LYS A 206 5.19 -29.45 -5.23
N ASP A 207 5.59 -30.51 -4.54
CA ASP A 207 6.47 -31.53 -5.12
C ASP A 207 5.71 -32.45 -6.09
N ASN A 208 6.42 -33.43 -6.66
CA ASN A 208 5.86 -34.42 -7.58
C ASN A 208 4.76 -35.29 -6.94
N GLU A 209 4.71 -35.39 -5.62
CA GLU A 209 3.70 -36.15 -4.87
C GLU A 209 2.50 -35.27 -4.47
N GLY A 210 2.56 -33.96 -4.77
CA GLY A 210 1.52 -33.00 -4.46
C GLY A 210 1.55 -32.45 -3.03
N LYS A 211 2.60 -32.74 -2.25
CA LYS A 211 2.77 -32.20 -0.90
C LYS A 211 3.08 -30.70 -0.99
N LYS A 212 2.44 -29.92 -0.13
CA LYS A 212 2.43 -28.45 -0.19
C LYS A 212 3.50 -27.85 0.71
N TYR A 213 4.24 -26.89 0.17
CA TYR A 213 5.24 -26.10 0.86
C TYR A 213 4.84 -24.64 0.84
N LEU A 214 4.71 -24.07 2.03
CA LEU A 214 4.27 -22.70 2.22
C LEU A 214 5.36 -21.72 1.78
N CYS A 215 5.05 -20.88 0.79
CA CYS A 215 5.86 -19.75 0.35
C CYS A 215 5.27 -18.46 0.89
N GLU A 216 6.08 -17.70 1.62
CA GLU A 216 5.74 -16.36 2.06
C GLU A 216 6.65 -15.36 1.35
N VAL A 217 6.04 -14.29 0.82
CA VAL A 217 6.77 -13.22 0.14
C VAL A 217 6.49 -11.91 0.84
N LYS A 218 7.53 -11.12 1.07
CA LYS A 218 7.39 -9.81 1.72
C LYS A 218 8.30 -8.77 1.06
N LEU A 219 7.71 -7.80 0.37
CA LEU A 219 8.45 -6.65 -0.19
C LEU A 219 8.57 -5.55 0.87
N MET A 220 9.54 -5.66 1.78
CA MET A 220 9.62 -4.89 3.04
C MET A 220 10.68 -3.79 3.04
N GLY A 221 10.49 -2.73 3.83
CA GLY A 221 11.58 -1.80 4.14
C GLY A 221 12.64 -2.42 5.05
N ARG A 222 13.90 -1.96 4.93
CA ARG A 222 14.98 -2.28 5.91
C ARG A 222 14.59 -1.95 7.36
N GLY A 223 13.68 -1.00 7.56
CA GLY A 223 13.19 -0.57 8.88
C GLY A 223 12.07 -1.42 9.49
N ASN A 224 11.70 -2.57 8.91
CA ASN A 224 10.68 -3.45 9.49
C ASN A 224 11.14 -4.93 9.50
N PRO A 225 12.20 -5.25 10.27
CA PRO A 225 12.71 -6.62 10.37
C PRO A 225 11.71 -7.58 11.03
N GLU A 226 10.80 -7.07 11.87
CA GLU A 226 9.73 -7.84 12.55
C GLU A 226 8.72 -8.44 11.57
N SER A 227 8.60 -7.89 10.37
CA SER A 227 7.74 -8.50 9.35
C SER A 227 8.25 -9.86 8.87
N ALA A 228 9.51 -10.21 9.15
CA ALA A 228 10.02 -11.57 9.01
C ALA A 228 9.56 -12.51 10.13
N ASP A 229 8.97 -12.01 11.22
CA ASP A 229 8.44 -12.87 12.29
C ASP A 229 7.25 -13.70 11.84
N VAL A 230 6.68 -13.32 10.68
CA VAL A 230 5.70 -14.10 9.95
C VAL A 230 6.18 -15.53 9.70
N ILE A 231 7.49 -15.74 9.53
CA ILE A 231 8.10 -17.07 9.36
C ILE A 231 7.79 -17.95 10.58
N PHE A 232 7.93 -17.42 11.80
CA PHE A 232 7.62 -18.14 13.05
C PHE A 232 6.14 -18.41 13.20
N ALA A 233 5.31 -17.38 12.98
CA ALA A 233 3.87 -17.47 13.21
C ALA A 233 3.17 -18.40 12.20
N ARG A 234 3.70 -18.52 10.98
CA ARG A 234 3.08 -19.27 9.88
C ARG A 234 3.75 -20.60 9.55
N LYS A 235 4.92 -20.89 10.12
CA LYS A 235 5.73 -22.09 9.80
C LYS A 235 6.00 -22.21 8.29
N SER A 236 6.39 -21.10 7.67
CA SER A 236 6.70 -21.04 6.25
C SER A 236 7.91 -21.91 5.92
N HIS A 237 7.89 -22.57 4.77
CA HIS A 237 9.01 -23.40 4.32
C HIS A 237 10.01 -22.58 3.51
N ILE A 238 9.48 -21.59 2.79
CA ILE A 238 10.23 -20.72 1.89
C ILE A 238 9.85 -19.28 2.22
N PHE A 239 10.87 -18.43 2.37
CA PHE A 239 10.68 -17.01 2.61
C PHE A 239 11.43 -16.17 1.58
N ILE A 240 10.72 -15.28 0.91
CA ILE A 240 11.29 -14.39 -0.09
C ILE A 240 11.06 -12.95 0.34
N ALA A 241 12.13 -12.17 0.42
CA ALA A 241 12.02 -10.75 0.73
C ALA A 241 12.90 -9.92 -0.19
N ASP A 242 12.59 -8.64 -0.34
CA ASP A 242 13.50 -7.72 -1.04
C ASP A 242 14.79 -7.52 -0.25
N THR A 243 14.72 -7.29 1.06
CA THR A 243 15.88 -7.13 1.95
C THR A 243 15.75 -8.02 3.18
N LEU A 244 16.85 -8.65 3.63
CA LEU A 244 16.90 -9.46 4.85
C LEU A 244 18.04 -9.03 5.76
N SER A 245 17.75 -8.81 7.05
CA SER A 245 18.81 -8.62 8.04
C SER A 245 19.60 -9.91 8.28
N GLN A 246 20.82 -9.79 8.82
CA GLN A 246 21.62 -10.98 9.16
C GLN A 246 20.89 -11.86 10.20
N GLN A 247 20.20 -11.23 11.16
CA GLN A 247 19.41 -11.96 12.15
C GLN A 247 18.29 -12.77 11.50
N ASN A 248 17.56 -12.21 10.52
CA ASN A 248 16.52 -12.96 9.82
C ASN A 248 17.08 -14.16 9.04
N LYS A 249 18.27 -14.02 8.46
CA LYS A 249 18.96 -15.12 7.76
C LYS A 249 19.33 -16.24 8.75
N ASN A 250 19.97 -15.89 9.86
CA ASN A 250 20.34 -16.85 10.90
C ASN A 250 19.11 -17.59 11.46
N GLN A 251 18.04 -16.86 11.78
CA GLN A 251 16.78 -17.44 12.26
C GLN A 251 16.14 -18.37 11.22
N SER A 252 16.16 -17.99 9.95
CA SER A 252 15.65 -18.85 8.87
C SER A 252 16.47 -20.13 8.75
N ASP A 253 17.79 -20.04 8.86
CA ASP A 253 18.70 -21.20 8.81
C ASP A 253 18.46 -22.14 10.01
N GLU A 254 18.33 -21.61 11.23
CA GLU A 254 18.01 -22.37 12.45
C GLU A 254 16.68 -23.12 12.34
N LEU A 255 15.67 -22.49 11.72
CA LEU A 255 14.35 -23.09 11.50
C LEU A 255 14.29 -24.00 10.26
N GLY A 256 15.37 -24.11 9.50
CA GLY A 256 15.41 -24.85 8.25
C GLY A 256 14.53 -24.27 7.13
N VAL A 257 14.21 -22.97 7.21
CA VAL A 257 13.45 -22.23 6.20
C VAL A 257 14.39 -21.76 5.09
N VAL A 258 14.01 -22.02 3.84
CA VAL A 258 14.81 -21.56 2.70
C VAL A 258 14.50 -20.10 2.41
N TRP A 259 15.46 -19.22 2.66
CA TRP A 259 15.31 -17.78 2.44
C TRP A 259 15.92 -17.30 1.12
N VAL A 260 15.32 -16.26 0.53
CA VAL A 260 15.82 -15.55 -0.66
C VAL A 260 15.73 -14.03 -0.41
N GLU A 261 16.85 -13.33 -0.54
CA GLU A 261 16.93 -11.86 -0.51
C GLU A 261 17.07 -11.34 -1.94
N LEU A 262 16.10 -10.57 -2.43
CA LEU A 262 16.03 -10.18 -3.85
C LEU A 262 16.84 -8.93 -4.21
N ARG A 263 17.23 -8.06 -3.26
CA ARG A 263 18.00 -6.82 -3.53
C ARG A 263 19.50 -7.06 -3.74
N VAL A 264 19.85 -8.15 -4.39
CA VAL A 264 21.21 -8.52 -4.77
C VAL A 264 21.18 -9.04 -6.20
N ALA A 265 22.17 -8.68 -7.02
CA ALA A 265 22.21 -9.11 -8.41
C ALA A 265 22.12 -10.64 -8.53
N ASN A 266 21.23 -11.14 -9.40
CA ASN A 266 20.99 -12.56 -9.65
C ASN A 266 20.54 -13.40 -8.44
N SER A 267 20.17 -12.78 -7.32
CA SER A 267 19.85 -13.51 -6.09
C SER A 267 18.53 -14.27 -6.14
N TYR A 268 17.64 -13.91 -7.06
CA TYR A 268 16.43 -14.69 -7.36
C TYR A 268 16.76 -16.16 -7.66
N ARG A 269 17.97 -16.45 -8.20
CA ARG A 269 18.44 -17.81 -8.47
C ARG A 269 18.61 -18.68 -7.23
N ARG A 270 18.75 -18.07 -6.05
CA ARG A 270 18.83 -18.80 -4.78
C ARG A 270 17.58 -19.64 -4.51
N ILE A 271 16.43 -19.28 -5.10
CA ILE A 271 15.18 -20.04 -4.96
C ILE A 271 15.32 -21.52 -5.36
N LYS A 272 16.25 -21.86 -6.24
CA LYS A 272 16.58 -23.24 -6.60
C LYS A 272 16.87 -24.12 -5.40
N LYS A 273 17.51 -23.58 -4.35
CA LYS A 273 17.76 -24.31 -3.10
C LYS A 273 16.47 -24.85 -2.49
N ALA A 274 15.37 -24.12 -2.63
CA ALA A 274 14.06 -24.57 -2.17
C ALA A 274 13.52 -25.68 -3.08
N PHE A 275 13.65 -25.52 -4.39
CA PHE A 275 13.18 -26.53 -5.35
C PHE A 275 13.90 -27.86 -5.15
N ASP A 276 15.24 -27.83 -5.02
CA ASP A 276 16.06 -29.02 -4.79
C ASP A 276 15.75 -29.65 -3.43
N LYS A 277 15.64 -28.84 -2.36
CA LYS A 277 15.37 -29.33 -1.00
C LYS A 277 14.00 -30.02 -0.88
N TYR A 278 12.99 -29.47 -1.55
CA TYR A 278 11.61 -29.93 -1.42
C TYR A 278 11.13 -30.79 -2.58
N GLY A 279 11.98 -31.08 -3.58
CA GLY A 279 11.59 -31.91 -4.73
C GLY A 279 10.56 -31.25 -5.66
N ILE A 280 10.60 -29.92 -5.77
CA ILE A 280 9.70 -29.17 -6.67
C ILE A 280 10.21 -29.36 -8.11
N PRO A 281 9.37 -29.79 -9.08
CA PRO A 281 9.80 -29.92 -10.46
C PRO A 281 10.02 -28.54 -11.10
N TYR A 282 11.19 -28.34 -11.71
CA TYR A 282 11.54 -27.11 -12.39
C TYR A 282 12.53 -27.39 -13.54
N VAL A 283 12.62 -26.44 -14.46
CA VAL A 283 13.70 -26.36 -15.45
C VAL A 283 14.54 -25.14 -15.10
N ASP A 284 15.85 -25.33 -14.98
CA ASP A 284 16.73 -24.21 -14.63
C ASP A 284 16.69 -23.11 -15.71
N TYR A 285 16.73 -21.86 -15.26
CA TYR A 285 16.78 -20.72 -16.15
C TYR A 285 18.23 -20.56 -16.66
N ASP A 286 18.42 -20.80 -17.95
CA ASP A 286 19.72 -20.84 -18.63
C ASP A 286 20.49 -19.49 -18.64
N GLY A 287 19.84 -18.40 -18.24
CA GLY A 287 20.45 -17.07 -18.23
C GLY A 287 20.43 -16.38 -19.59
N GLY A 288 19.41 -16.67 -20.41
CA GLY A 288 19.07 -15.89 -21.59
C GLY A 288 18.80 -14.39 -21.31
N ASN A 289 18.08 -13.73 -22.23
CA ASN A 289 17.79 -12.31 -22.09
C ASN A 289 16.68 -12.10 -21.04
N LEU A 290 17.08 -11.95 -19.77
CA LEU A 290 16.18 -11.76 -18.63
C LEU A 290 15.17 -10.62 -18.86
N ASP A 291 15.57 -9.54 -19.52
CA ASP A 291 14.68 -8.40 -19.78
C ASP A 291 13.54 -8.79 -20.71
N LYS A 292 13.87 -9.45 -21.82
CA LYS A 292 12.90 -9.95 -22.78
C LYS A 292 12.00 -11.03 -22.19
N ASP A 293 12.58 -11.94 -21.41
CA ASP A 293 11.84 -13.04 -20.79
C ASP A 293 10.85 -12.52 -19.74
N LEU A 294 11.27 -11.58 -18.90
CA LEU A 294 10.39 -10.93 -17.93
C LEU A 294 9.26 -10.17 -18.62
N ASP A 295 9.51 -9.47 -19.72
CA ASP A 295 8.48 -8.78 -20.49
C ASP A 295 7.41 -9.76 -20.99
N MET A 296 7.83 -10.87 -21.60
CA MET A 296 6.95 -11.90 -22.13
C MET A 296 6.12 -12.57 -21.01
N ILE A 297 6.79 -12.98 -19.94
CA ILE A 297 6.14 -13.65 -18.80
C ILE A 297 5.12 -12.71 -18.14
N LEU A 298 5.51 -11.46 -17.87
CA LEU A 298 4.64 -10.50 -17.21
C LEU A 298 3.46 -10.05 -18.09
N ASN A 299 3.62 -10.04 -19.41
CA ASN A 299 2.49 -9.84 -20.32
C ASN A 299 1.52 -11.01 -20.22
N LYS A 300 2.00 -12.25 -20.34
CA LYS A 300 1.18 -13.47 -20.20
C LYS A 300 0.43 -13.55 -18.87
N ILE A 301 1.05 -13.18 -17.75
CA ILE A 301 0.43 -13.27 -16.41
C ILE A 301 -0.65 -12.20 -16.20
N MET A 302 -0.54 -11.06 -16.88
CA MET A 302 -1.34 -9.85 -16.62
C MET A 302 -2.23 -9.41 -17.79
N GLU A 303 -2.33 -10.25 -18.82
CA GLU A 303 -3.41 -10.25 -19.82
C GLU A 303 -4.72 -10.74 -19.18
#